data_AF-X1I4B5-F1
#
_entry.id   AF-X1I4B5-F1
#
_cell.length_a   1.000
_cell.length_b   1.000
_cell.length_c   1.000
_cell.angle_alpha   90.00
_cell.angle_beta   90.00
_cell.angle_gamma   90.00
#
_symmetry.space_group_name_H-M   'P 1'
#
loop_
_entity.id
_entity.type
_entity.pdbx_description
1 polymer ?
#
loop_
_entity_poly.entity_id
_entity_poly.type
_entity_poly.pdbx_seq_one_letter_code
_entity_poly.pdbx_strand_id
1 'polypeptide(L)'
;PSQEILALILGRGIAGESVVVTAQRLLSQFGNLRGIASASVEELSQVKGIGIAKASQIKAAFELANRLEDYSEAGDKPLVKTPDDVVGVVRSRLRGK
;
A
#
# COMPACT_ATOMS: atom_id res chain seq x y z
N PRO A 1 -9.46 12.70 -1.13
CA PRO A 1 -9.80 11.29 -1.38
C PRO A 1 -9.00 10.30 -0.52
N SER A 2 -7.66 10.39 -0.46
CA SER A 2 -6.83 9.41 0.24
C SER A 2 -7.07 9.36 1.75
N GLN A 3 -7.39 10.50 2.36
CA GLN A 3 -7.73 10.57 3.79
C GLN A 3 -9.05 9.86 4.12
N GLU A 4 -10.07 9.97 3.27
CA GLU A 4 -11.38 9.37 3.53
C GLU A 4 -11.31 7.84 3.44
N ILE A 5 -10.56 7.32 2.46
CA ILE A 5 -10.34 5.87 2.30
C ILE A 5 -9.54 5.32 3.49
N LEU A 6 -8.48 6.01 3.91
CA LEU A 6 -7.73 5.64 5.11
C LEU A 6 -8.63 5.65 6.35
N ALA A 7 -9.46 6.68 6.51
CA ALA A 7 -10.41 6.78 7.61
C ALA A 7 -11.39 5.59 7.64
N LEU A 8 -11.90 5.17 6.47
CA LEU A 8 -12.77 4.00 6.33
C LEU A 8 -12.06 2.70 6.71
N ILE A 9 -10.82 2.51 6.25
CA ILE A 9 -10.00 1.34 6.62
C ILE A 9 -9.84 1.34 8.15
N LEU A 10 -9.42 2.45 8.75
CA LEU A 10 -9.18 2.55 10.20
C LEU A 10 -10.46 2.38 11.06
N GLY A 11 -11.63 2.58 10.48
CA GLY A 11 -12.94 2.37 11.08
C GLY A 11 -13.34 3.43 12.11
N ARG A 12 -12.70 3.42 13.29
CA ARG A 12 -13.06 4.31 14.41
C ARG A 12 -11.88 5.14 14.88
N GLY A 13 -12.20 6.33 15.40
CA GLY A 13 -11.23 7.23 16.03
C GLY A 13 -10.79 6.75 17.41
N ILE A 14 -10.24 7.67 18.18
CA ILE A 14 -9.96 7.49 19.62
C ILE A 14 -10.83 8.44 20.43
N ALA A 15 -10.83 8.30 21.75
CA ALA A 15 -11.58 9.21 22.63
C ALA A 15 -11.16 10.67 22.36
N GLY A 16 -12.16 11.51 22.04
CA GLY A 16 -11.96 12.93 21.76
C GLY A 16 -11.38 13.26 20.37
N GLU A 17 -11.15 12.29 19.49
CA GLU A 17 -10.56 12.53 18.17
C GLU A 17 -11.14 11.62 17.08
N SER A 18 -11.63 12.22 16.00
CA SER A 18 -12.17 11.50 14.84
C SER A 18 -11.09 10.71 14.10
N VAL A 19 -11.48 9.58 13.50
CA VAL A 19 -10.60 8.76 12.66
C VAL A 19 -10.02 9.53 11.47
N VAL A 20 -10.73 10.54 10.99
CA VAL A 20 -10.25 11.42 9.90
C VAL A 20 -8.99 12.17 10.32
N VAL A 21 -8.91 12.62 11.57
CA VAL A 21 -7.71 13.29 12.12
C VAL A 21 -6.54 12.31 12.19
N THR A 22 -6.80 11.05 12.57
CA THR A 22 -5.79 9.99 12.56
C THR A 22 -5.28 9.72 11.14
N ALA A 23 -6.16 9.66 10.14
CA ALA A 23 -5.80 9.48 8.73
C ALA A 23 -4.96 10.66 8.19
N GLN A 24 -5.34 11.89 8.55
CA GLN A 24 -4.55 13.08 8.23
C GLN A 24 -3.16 13.03 8.87
N ARG A 25 -3.08 12.64 10.15
CA ARG A 25 -1.79 12.51 10.85
C ARG A 25 -0.87 11.51 10.17
N LEU A 26 -1.39 10.36 9.72
CA LEU A 26 -0.60 9.39 8.94
C LEU A 26 -0.05 10.02 7.65
N LEU A 27 -0.90 10.71 6.88
CA LEU A 27 -0.47 11.37 5.65
C LEU A 27 0.55 12.48 5.91
N SER A 28 0.38 13.27 6.97
CA SER A 28 1.34 14.32 7.34
C SER A 28 2.69 13.73 7.79
N GLN A 29 2.68 12.67 8.59
CA GLN A 29 3.89 12.07 9.16
C GLN A 29 4.71 11.29 8.13
N PHE A 30 4.05 10.58 7.20
CA PHE A 30 4.71 9.76 6.19
C PHE A 30 4.68 10.40 4.78
N GLY A 31 4.16 11.62 4.66
CA GLY A 31 4.09 12.44 3.44
C GLY A 31 3.01 12.03 2.44
N ASN A 32 2.92 10.73 2.11
CA ASN A 32 1.97 10.22 1.13
C ASN A 32 1.69 8.72 1.35
N LEU A 33 0.80 8.14 0.53
CA LEU A 33 0.42 6.72 0.63
C LEU A 33 1.61 5.76 0.43
N ARG A 34 2.58 6.11 -0.43
CA ARG A 34 3.79 5.31 -0.62
C ARG A 34 4.64 5.29 0.64
N GLY A 35 4.79 6.43 1.31
CA GLY A 35 5.48 6.52 2.61
C GLY A 35 4.80 5.67 3.70
N ILE A 36 3.47 5.69 3.76
CA ILE A 36 2.71 4.84 4.68
C ILE A 36 2.90 3.36 4.34
N ALA A 37 2.87 3.00 3.05
CA ALA A 37 3.06 1.62 2.60
C ALA A 37 4.47 1.09 2.92
N SER A 38 5.50 1.94 2.84
CA SER A 38 6.88 1.57 3.15
C SER A 38 7.17 1.46 4.65
N ALA A 39 6.39 2.13 5.51
CA ALA A 39 6.60 2.11 6.95
C ALA A 39 6.42 0.70 7.55
N SER A 40 7.17 0.42 8.61
CA SER A 40 7.03 -0.81 9.39
C SER A 40 5.79 -0.77 10.28
N VAL A 41 5.37 -1.92 10.81
CA VAL A 41 4.26 -1.98 11.77
C VAL A 41 4.60 -1.20 13.04
N GLU A 42 5.86 -1.25 13.48
CA GLU A 42 6.39 -0.55 14.65
C GLU A 42 6.32 0.96 14.45
N GLU A 43 6.76 1.46 13.29
CA GLU A 43 6.72 2.89 12.93
C GLU A 43 5.28 3.40 12.86
N LEU A 44 4.39 2.66 12.19
CA LEU A 44 2.96 3.01 12.12
C LEU A 44 2.32 3.01 13.51
N SER A 45 2.72 2.08 14.39
CA SER A 45 2.19 1.98 15.75
C SER A 45 2.66 3.11 16.69
N GLN A 46 3.63 3.93 16.28
CA GLN A 46 4.00 5.14 17.02
C GLN A 46 3.03 6.30 16.78
N VAL A 47 2.14 6.20 15.79
CA VAL A 47 1.14 7.23 15.51
C VAL A 47 0.03 7.15 16.56
N LYS A 48 -0.23 8.26 17.27
CA LYS A 48 -1.35 8.36 18.21
C LYS A 48 -2.65 7.88 17.55
N GLY A 49 -3.27 6.86 18.14
CA GLY A 49 -4.52 6.26 17.66
C GLY A 49 -4.35 5.08 16.69
N ILE A 50 -3.11 4.71 16.37
CA ILE A 50 -2.73 3.50 15.61
C ILE A 50 -1.98 2.57 16.56
N GLY A 51 -2.63 1.51 17.02
CA GLY A 51 -1.94 0.38 17.65
C GLY A 51 -1.61 -0.69 16.62
N ILE A 52 -0.97 -1.77 17.08
CA ILE A 52 -0.56 -2.92 16.24
C ILE A 52 -1.71 -3.40 15.34
N ALA A 53 -2.93 -3.53 15.87
CA ALA A 53 -4.08 -3.98 15.10
C ALA A 53 -4.37 -3.10 13.87
N LYS A 54 -4.37 -1.77 14.04
CA LYS A 54 -4.62 -0.83 12.93
C LYS A 54 -3.41 -0.73 12.01
N ALA A 55 -2.19 -0.82 12.53
CA ALA A 55 -0.98 -0.86 11.72
C ALA A 55 -0.96 -2.10 10.81
N SER A 56 -1.21 -3.29 11.36
CA SER A 56 -1.35 -4.53 10.61
C SER A 56 -2.47 -4.46 9.57
N GLN A 57 -3.59 -3.82 9.90
CA GLN A 57 -4.68 -3.61 8.96
C GLN A 57 -4.27 -2.73 7.76
N ILE A 58 -3.54 -1.64 7.99
CA ILE A 58 -2.99 -0.81 6.92
C ILE A 58 -2.06 -1.65 6.03
N LYS A 59 -1.15 -2.43 6.62
CA LYS A 59 -0.23 -3.29 5.87
C LYS A 59 -0.98 -4.33 5.05
N ALA A 60 -2.00 -4.95 5.61
CA ALA A 60 -2.85 -5.91 4.90
C ALA A 60 -3.58 -5.26 3.72
N ALA A 61 -4.07 -4.02 3.86
CA ALA A 61 -4.73 -3.31 2.77
C ALA A 61 -3.78 -3.03 1.59
N PHE A 62 -2.55 -2.58 1.87
CA PHE A 62 -1.55 -2.38 0.82
C PHE A 62 -1.09 -3.69 0.18
N GLU A 63 -0.91 -4.75 0.97
CA GLU A 63 -0.57 -6.08 0.45
C GLU A 63 -1.67 -6.62 -0.47
N LEU A 64 -2.95 -6.43 -0.12
CA LEU A 64 -4.06 -6.79 -1.00
C LEU A 64 -4.04 -6.01 -2.31
N ALA A 65 -3.74 -4.70 -2.26
CA ALA A 65 -3.60 -3.89 -3.47
C ALA A 65 -2.45 -4.42 -4.36
N ASN A 66 -1.30 -4.73 -3.78
CA ASN A 66 -0.16 -5.32 -4.49
C ASN A 66 -0.52 -6.66 -5.15
N ARG A 67 -1.22 -7.54 -4.41
CA ARG A 67 -1.69 -8.82 -4.98
C ARG A 67 -2.64 -8.61 -6.14
N LEU A 68 -3.56 -7.64 -6.05
CA LEU A 68 -4.47 -7.34 -7.15
C LEU A 68 -3.72 -6.88 -8.39
N GLU A 69 -2.67 -6.06 -8.25
CA GLU A 69 -1.78 -5.68 -9.36
C GLU A 69 -1.07 -6.91 -9.96
N ASP A 70 -0.57 -7.82 -9.11
CA ASP A 70 0.07 -9.07 -9.55
C ASP A 70 -0.91 -10.04 -10.26
N TYR A 71 -2.19 -10.04 -9.85
CA TYR A 71 -3.25 -10.84 -10.46
C TYR A 71 -3.75 -10.25 -11.79
N SER A 72 -3.73 -8.92 -11.95
CA SER A 72 -4.11 -8.29 -13.22
C SER A 72 -3.16 -8.64 -14.37
N GLU A 73 -1.97 -9.19 -14.10
CA GLU A 73 -1.06 -9.73 -15.12
C GLU A 73 -1.14 -11.26 -15.29
N ALA A 74 -1.97 -11.99 -14.53
CA ALA A 74 -2.07 -13.45 -14.64
C ALA A 74 -2.68 -13.93 -15.98
N GLY A 75 -3.28 -13.03 -16.77
CA GLY A 75 -3.77 -13.31 -18.11
C GLY A 75 -2.75 -13.09 -19.24
N ASP A 76 -1.61 -12.41 -18.98
CA ASP A 76 -0.68 -11.99 -20.03
C ASP A 76 0.80 -12.04 -19.59
N LYS A 77 1.12 -12.85 -18.58
CA LYS A 77 2.53 -13.16 -18.25
C LYS A 77 3.15 -13.91 -19.43
N PRO A 78 4.17 -13.35 -20.12
CA PRO A 78 4.81 -14.03 -21.23
C PRO A 78 5.37 -15.36 -20.72
N LEU A 79 4.96 -16.47 -21.35
CA LEU A 79 5.55 -17.78 -21.08
C LEU A 79 7.01 -17.74 -21.56
N VAL A 80 7.94 -17.50 -20.63
CA VAL A 80 9.36 -17.55 -20.92
C VAL A 80 9.81 -19.00 -20.99
N LYS A 81 10.00 -19.52 -22.20
CA LYS A 81 10.50 -20.88 -22.44
C LYS A 81 11.86 -20.88 -23.14
N THR A 82 12.23 -19.75 -23.74
CA THR A 82 13.44 -19.59 -24.52
C THR A 82 14.21 -18.32 -24.10
N PRO A 83 15.52 -18.24 -24.39
CA PRO A 83 16.31 -17.04 -24.17
C PRO A 83 15.74 -15.81 -24.89
N ASP A 84 15.11 -15.97 -26.05
CA ASP A 84 14.48 -14.90 -26.81
C ASP A 84 13.25 -14.31 -26.11
N ASP A 85 12.48 -15.13 -25.39
CA ASP A 85 11.32 -14.67 -24.61
C ASP A 85 11.77 -13.68 -23.51
N VAL A 86 12.92 -13.92 -22.88
CA VAL A 86 13.52 -13.02 -21.88
C VAL A 86 13.84 -11.66 -22.50
N VAL A 87 14.39 -11.64 -23.72
CA VAL A 87 14.73 -10.40 -24.42
C VAL A 87 13.48 -9.57 -24.70
N GLY A 88 12.36 -10.20 -25.07
CA GLY A 88 11.07 -9.53 -25.24
C GLY A 88 10.56 -8.89 -23.95
N VAL A 89 10.55 -9.65 -22.85
CA VAL A 89 10.08 -9.16 -21.53
C VAL A 89 10.96 -8.02 -21.01
N VAL A 90 12.29 -8.15 -21.10
CA VAL A 90 13.23 -7.15 -20.59
C VAL A 90 13.20 -5.87 -21.44
N ARG A 91 13.10 -5.98 -22.77
CA ARG A 91 12.95 -4.81 -23.65
C ARG A 91 11.66 -4.03 -23.39
N SER A 92 10.56 -4.72 -23.10
CA SER A 92 9.29 -4.07 -22.73
C SER A 92 9.43 -3.25 -21.44
N ARG A 93 10.07 -3.82 -20.40
CA ARG A 93 10.30 -3.12 -19.12
C ARG A 93 11.27 -1.93 -19.21
N LEU A 94 12.21 -1.95 -20.14
CA LEU A 94 13.18 -0.86 -20.32
C LEU A 94 12.63 0.34 -21.11
N ARG A 95 11.52 0.18 -21.85
CA ARG A 95 10.87 1.27 -22.61
C ARG A 95 9.91 2.11 -21.78
N GLY A 96 9.60 1.70 -20.56
CA GLY A 96 8.75 2.42 -19.62
C GLY A 96 9.51 3.27 -18.58
N LYS A 97 10.81 3.52 -18.79
CA LYS A 97 11.64 4.42 -17.99
C LYS A 97 12.07 5.64 -18.80
#